data_AF-A0A4Z0H7Q2-F1
#
_entry.id   AF-A0A4Z0H7Q2-F1
#
_cell.length_a   1.000
_cell.length_b   1.000
_cell.length_c   1.000
_cell.angle_alpha   90.00
_cell.angle_beta   90.00
_cell.angle_gamma   90.00
#
_symmetry.space_group_name_H-M   'P 1'
#
loop_
_entity.id
_entity.type
_entity.pdbx_description
1 polymer ?
#
loop_
_entity_poly.entity_id
_entity_poly.type
_entity_poly.pdbx_seq_one_letter_code
_entity_poly.pdbx_strand_id
1 'polypeptide(L)'
;MSTTDFRPGEPTPRAPRGDLFETALHATLLEMPYNSAAEYHRVHGDGDPDPRLGAACVHQTIDTARRAESLGAPPATLLQEGRHVAAVFEDGGDIVVLDPYLLHLEPIRFPASEVAQGSSSVEVPAVPVRHDAEGRERPAKLIARYTGRADGYVIRLTYSRFSPTKNISVLSRHFSLRSSAVFVYDEFARDMTALLTHPEQTSVSVRAVSPDLRTTAEAVLPLHGFAERDFAAGDIWLRTGNGAMLHGSDGKAADVWRQLETSLSLDAATISDHLIGAARIYQRMADPSRDVASYPLDDE
;
A
#
# COMPACT_ATOMS: atom_id res chain seq x y z
N MET A 1 66.29 -0.27 17.98
CA MET A 1 64.96 -0.32 18.61
C MET A 1 64.34 1.06 18.47
N SER A 2 63.43 1.23 17.51
CA SER A 2 62.70 2.48 17.28
C SER A 2 61.23 2.12 17.17
N THR A 3 60.43 2.61 18.11
CA THR A 3 58.98 2.42 18.21
C THR A 3 58.29 3.46 17.34
N THR A 4 57.70 3.03 16.23
CA THR A 4 56.86 3.87 15.37
C THR A 4 55.46 3.95 15.94
N ASP A 5 55.06 5.16 16.33
CA ASP A 5 53.70 5.53 16.74
C ASP A 5 52.69 5.31 15.60
N PHE A 6 51.72 4.44 15.81
CA PHE A 6 50.51 4.35 15.00
C PHE A 6 49.52 5.41 15.47
N ARG A 7 49.31 6.45 14.64
CA ARG A 7 48.17 7.36 14.82
C ARG A 7 46.87 6.61 14.46
N PRO A 8 45.81 6.69 15.29
CA PRO A 8 44.50 6.20 14.89
C PRO A 8 44.01 7.00 13.69
N GLY A 9 43.66 6.29 12.62
CA GLY A 9 43.13 6.89 11.40
C GLY A 9 41.88 7.71 11.69
N GLU A 10 41.81 8.88 11.09
CA GLU A 10 40.61 9.71 11.04
C GLU A 10 39.41 8.85 10.58
N PRO A 11 38.23 9.01 11.19
CA PRO A 11 37.04 8.31 10.72
C PRO A 11 36.81 8.70 9.27
N THR A 12 36.92 7.71 8.40
CA THR A 12 36.59 7.86 6.99
C THR A 12 35.16 8.38 6.91
N PRO A 13 34.88 9.46 6.16
CA PRO A 13 33.52 9.97 6.03
C PRO A 13 32.63 8.83 5.54
N ARG A 14 31.67 8.41 6.36
CA ARG A 14 30.61 7.50 5.93
C ARG A 14 30.00 8.13 4.68
N ALA A 15 30.00 7.39 3.57
CA ALA A 15 29.18 7.73 2.41
C ALA A 15 27.77 8.10 2.91
N PRO A 16 27.08 9.09 2.31
CA PRO A 16 25.75 9.46 2.75
C PRO A 16 24.88 8.22 2.67
N ARG A 17 24.59 7.61 3.82
CA ARG A 17 23.63 6.53 3.92
C ARG A 17 22.31 7.17 3.54
N GLY A 18 21.69 6.71 2.47
CA GLY A 18 20.32 7.13 2.13
C GLY A 18 19.41 6.98 3.36
N ASP A 19 18.35 7.78 3.44
CA ASP A 19 17.38 7.70 4.53
C ASP A 19 16.88 6.23 4.63
N LEU A 20 17.10 5.62 5.79
CA LEU A 20 16.77 4.20 6.03
C LEU A 20 15.26 3.94 5.90
N PHE A 21 14.44 4.92 6.26
CA PHE A 21 12.99 4.81 6.21
C PHE A 21 12.49 4.92 4.77
N GLU A 22 13.09 5.81 3.99
CA GLU A 22 12.82 5.96 2.56
C GLU A 22 13.24 4.68 1.81
N THR A 23 14.41 4.15 2.13
CA THR A 23 14.92 2.90 1.57
C THR A 23 13.96 1.73 1.83
N ALA A 24 13.48 1.59 3.07
CA ALA A 24 12.52 0.55 3.44
C ALA A 24 11.16 0.71 2.73
N LEU A 25 10.67 1.95 2.64
CA LEU A 25 9.42 2.29 1.96
C LEU A 25 9.49 1.97 0.46
N HIS A 26 10.50 2.46 -0.24
CA HIS A 26 10.67 2.23 -1.68
C HIS A 26 10.84 0.74 -1.99
N ALA A 27 11.65 0.03 -1.20
CA ALA A 27 11.82 -1.40 -1.35
C ALA A 27 10.48 -2.13 -1.22
N THR A 28 9.64 -1.77 -0.25
CA THR A 28 8.31 -2.39 -0.12
C THR A 28 7.38 -2.04 -1.29
N LEU A 29 7.33 -0.77 -1.70
CA LEU A 29 6.48 -0.32 -2.80
C LEU A 29 6.78 -1.04 -4.12
N LEU A 30 8.05 -1.40 -4.35
CA LEU A 30 8.52 -2.05 -5.57
C LEU A 30 8.50 -3.58 -5.47
N GLU A 31 8.91 -4.14 -4.34
CA GLU A 31 9.11 -5.59 -4.18
C GLU A 31 7.89 -6.32 -3.60
N MET A 32 6.97 -5.60 -2.95
CA MET A 32 5.73 -6.16 -2.39
C MET A 32 4.51 -5.39 -2.88
N PRO A 33 4.04 -5.66 -4.11
CA PRO A 33 2.81 -5.10 -4.66
C PRO A 33 1.61 -5.27 -3.72
N TYR A 34 0.66 -4.36 -3.79
CA TYR A 34 -0.58 -4.52 -3.03
C TYR A 34 -1.43 -5.62 -3.66
N ASN A 35 -1.90 -6.57 -2.86
CA ASN A 35 -2.72 -7.68 -3.32
C ASN A 35 -3.77 -8.06 -2.29
N SER A 36 -5.04 -7.80 -2.61
CA SER A 36 -6.18 -8.19 -1.77
C SER A 36 -6.66 -9.62 -2.01
N ALA A 37 -6.20 -10.28 -3.08
CA ALA A 37 -6.47 -11.69 -3.36
C ALA A 37 -5.58 -12.65 -2.54
N ALA A 38 -4.40 -12.20 -2.09
CA ALA A 38 -3.39 -13.07 -1.48
C ALA A 38 -3.90 -13.87 -0.28
N GLU A 39 -4.63 -13.24 0.64
CA GLU A 39 -5.11 -13.89 1.87
C GLU A 39 -6.17 -14.97 1.62
N TYR A 40 -6.97 -14.84 0.56
CA TYR A 40 -7.90 -15.92 0.18
C TYR A 40 -7.14 -17.21 -0.12
N HIS A 41 -6.05 -17.12 -0.87
CA HIS A 41 -5.22 -18.26 -1.22
C HIS A 41 -4.49 -18.81 0.00
N ARG A 42 -3.87 -17.94 0.82
CA ARG A 42 -3.11 -18.38 2.00
C ARG A 42 -3.98 -19.11 3.04
N VAL A 43 -5.18 -18.60 3.30
CA VAL A 43 -6.03 -19.12 4.37
C VAL A 43 -6.96 -20.23 3.89
N HIS A 44 -7.46 -20.13 2.66
CA HIS A 44 -8.55 -20.99 2.16
C HIS A 44 -8.26 -21.62 0.78
N GLY A 45 -7.09 -21.37 0.21
CA GLY A 45 -6.60 -22.02 -1.01
C GLY A 45 -5.72 -23.23 -0.72
N ASP A 46 -5.05 -23.70 -1.78
CA ASP A 46 -4.22 -24.91 -1.74
C ASP A 46 -2.74 -24.65 -1.37
N GLY A 47 -2.39 -23.40 -1.05
CA GLY A 47 -1.04 -23.03 -0.66
C GLY A 47 -0.75 -21.54 -0.74
N ASP A 48 0.50 -21.18 -0.47
CA ASP A 48 0.95 -19.80 -0.57
C ASP A 48 0.96 -19.31 -2.02
N PRO A 49 0.41 -18.11 -2.30
CA PRO A 49 0.47 -17.54 -3.64
C PRO A 49 1.91 -17.16 -4.00
N ASP A 50 2.18 -17.02 -5.30
CA ASP A 50 3.48 -16.55 -5.79
C ASP A 50 3.86 -15.24 -5.08
N PRO A 51 5.03 -15.16 -4.42
CA PRO A 51 5.41 -14.00 -3.63
C PRO A 51 5.53 -12.72 -4.47
N ARG A 52 5.76 -12.84 -5.79
CA ARG A 52 5.81 -11.70 -6.72
C ARG A 52 4.46 -11.01 -6.87
N LEU A 53 3.35 -11.70 -6.58
CA LEU A 53 2.01 -11.09 -6.54
C LEU A 53 1.83 -10.18 -5.32
N GLY A 54 2.75 -10.17 -4.36
CA GLY A 54 2.72 -9.30 -3.20
C GLY A 54 1.76 -9.74 -2.10
N ALA A 55 1.21 -8.79 -1.34
CA ALA A 55 0.41 -9.09 -0.16
C ALA A 55 -0.60 -8.00 0.20
N ALA A 56 -1.49 -8.32 1.15
CA ALA A 56 -2.44 -7.36 1.70
C ALA A 56 -1.71 -6.22 2.45
N CYS A 57 -2.40 -5.09 2.61
CA CYS A 57 -1.83 -3.86 3.19
C CYS A 57 -1.21 -4.05 4.59
N VAL A 58 -1.78 -4.93 5.42
CA VAL A 58 -1.23 -5.29 6.74
C VAL A 58 0.17 -5.89 6.60
N HIS A 59 0.35 -6.82 5.65
CA HIS A 59 1.64 -7.44 5.40
C HIS A 59 2.65 -6.48 4.77
N GLN A 60 2.23 -5.59 3.87
CA GLN A 60 3.11 -4.54 3.35
C GLN A 60 3.63 -3.66 4.50
N THR A 61 2.77 -3.29 5.44
CA THR A 61 3.16 -2.48 6.60
C THR A 61 4.15 -3.19 7.51
N ILE A 62 3.90 -4.48 7.80
CA ILE A 62 4.82 -5.31 8.58
C ILE A 62 6.17 -5.47 7.86
N ASP A 63 6.17 -5.65 6.54
CA ASP A 63 7.38 -5.76 5.72
C ASP A 63 8.19 -4.46 5.76
N THR A 64 7.55 -3.31 5.52
CA THR A 64 8.22 -2.00 5.61
C THR A 64 8.81 -1.75 6.99
N ALA A 65 8.09 -2.11 8.06
CA ALA A 65 8.58 -1.99 9.43
C ALA A 65 9.86 -2.81 9.65
N ARG A 66 9.81 -4.10 9.29
CA ARG A 66 10.96 -5.02 9.41
C ARG A 66 12.16 -4.56 8.60
N ARG A 67 11.94 -4.04 7.38
CA ARG A 67 13.01 -3.49 6.54
C ARG A 67 13.66 -2.28 7.21
N ALA A 68 12.88 -1.33 7.71
CA ALA A 68 13.42 -0.15 8.40
C ALA A 68 14.23 -0.55 9.64
N GLU A 69 13.69 -1.45 10.48
CA GLU A 69 14.38 -1.99 11.66
C GLU A 69 15.70 -2.68 11.29
N SER A 70 15.71 -3.48 10.22
CA SER A 70 16.92 -4.16 9.73
C SER A 70 18.02 -3.19 9.25
N LEU A 71 17.63 -1.99 8.82
CA LEU A 71 18.52 -0.90 8.42
C LEU A 71 18.96 -0.02 9.61
N GLY A 72 18.44 -0.28 10.81
CA GLY A 72 18.82 0.39 12.06
C GLY A 72 17.78 1.38 12.59
N ALA A 73 16.54 1.37 12.08
CA ALA A 73 15.44 2.08 12.74
C ALA A 73 15.21 1.55 14.16
N PRO A 74 14.66 2.37 15.07
CA PRO A 74 14.06 1.85 16.31
C PRO A 74 12.91 0.88 15.98
N PRO A 75 12.49 0.04 16.96
CA PRO A 75 11.32 -0.82 16.77
C PRO A 75 10.06 -0.02 16.42
N ALA A 76 9.29 -0.51 15.44
CA ALA A 76 8.03 0.10 15.04
C ALA A 76 6.91 -0.26 16.03
N THR A 77 6.04 0.71 16.31
CA THR A 77 4.70 0.46 16.82
C THR A 77 3.73 0.44 15.64
N LEU A 78 3.02 -0.67 15.46
CA LEU A 78 1.99 -0.78 14.45
C LEU A 78 0.68 -0.23 15.01
N LEU A 79 0.14 0.83 14.40
CA LEU A 79 -1.14 1.43 14.81
C LEU A 79 -2.25 1.01 13.85
N GLN A 80 -3.45 0.76 14.39
CA GLN A 80 -4.60 0.24 13.66
C GLN A 80 -5.77 1.24 13.65
N GLU A 81 -6.45 1.31 12.51
CA GLU A 81 -7.82 1.83 12.42
C GLU A 81 -8.66 0.89 11.54
N GLY A 82 -9.66 0.23 12.14
CA GLY A 82 -10.46 -0.76 11.41
C GLY A 82 -9.59 -1.88 10.85
N ARG A 83 -9.54 -2.02 9.52
CA ARG A 83 -8.70 -3.03 8.82
C ARG A 83 -7.37 -2.46 8.30
N HIS A 84 -7.09 -1.19 8.55
CA HIS A 84 -5.88 -0.51 8.10
C HIS A 84 -4.85 -0.44 9.23
N VAL A 85 -3.58 -0.56 8.87
CA VAL A 85 -2.44 -0.55 9.78
C VAL A 85 -1.34 0.30 9.15
N ALA A 86 -0.63 1.08 9.96
CA ALA A 86 0.59 1.79 9.56
C ALA A 86 1.70 1.59 10.60
N ALA A 87 2.96 1.69 10.17
CA ALA A 87 4.12 1.59 11.04
C ALA A 87 4.53 2.97 11.55
N VAL A 88 4.66 3.11 12.87
CA VAL A 88 5.04 4.35 13.54
C VAL A 88 6.31 4.14 14.35
N PHE A 89 7.27 5.03 14.20
CA PHE A 89 8.58 4.97 14.85
C PHE A 89 8.80 6.22 15.68
N GLU A 90 9.37 6.05 16.87
CA GLU A 90 9.87 7.14 17.70
C GLU A 90 11.39 7.19 17.54
N ASP A 91 11.90 8.16 16.76
CA ASP A 91 13.30 8.25 16.37
C ASP A 91 13.90 9.60 16.80
N GLY A 92 14.73 9.60 17.84
CA GLY A 92 15.35 10.84 18.33
C GLY A 92 14.35 11.91 18.81
N GLY A 93 13.11 11.52 19.14
CA GLY A 93 12.02 12.41 19.49
C GLY A 93 11.11 12.80 18.32
N ASP A 94 11.53 12.53 17.07
CA ASP A 94 10.66 12.62 15.90
C ASP A 94 9.67 11.46 15.93
N ILE A 95 8.48 11.69 15.35
CA ILE A 95 7.56 10.61 14.99
C ILE A 95 7.63 10.39 13.49
N VAL A 96 8.02 9.19 13.08
CA VAL A 96 8.11 8.80 11.66
C VAL A 96 7.02 7.79 11.35
N VAL A 97 6.30 7.98 10.24
CA VAL A 97 5.25 7.06 9.79
C VAL A 97 5.56 6.52 8.42
N LEU A 98 5.45 5.19 8.27
CA LEU A 98 5.52 4.47 7.01
C LEU A 98 4.21 3.69 6.76
N ASP A 99 3.61 3.96 5.61
CA ASP A 99 2.35 3.37 5.14
C ASP A 99 2.40 3.16 3.62
N PRO A 100 2.98 2.05 3.14
CA PRO A 100 3.10 1.77 1.71
C PRO A 100 1.73 1.64 1.01
N TYR A 101 0.65 1.37 1.74
CA TYR A 101 -0.69 1.26 1.15
C TYR A 101 -1.21 2.61 0.64
N LEU A 102 -0.79 3.71 1.27
CA LEU A 102 -1.06 5.09 0.85
C LEU A 102 -0.07 5.64 -0.17
N LEU A 103 0.89 4.82 -0.63
CA LEU A 103 1.72 5.10 -1.80
C LEU A 103 2.55 6.39 -1.70
N HIS A 104 2.84 6.86 -0.49
CA HIS A 104 3.73 8.01 -0.30
C HIS A 104 5.17 7.63 -0.66
N LEU A 105 5.93 8.61 -1.15
CA LEU A 105 7.29 8.41 -1.65
C LEU A 105 8.36 8.84 -0.65
N GLU A 106 7.99 9.60 0.37
CA GLU A 106 8.91 10.09 1.40
C GLU A 106 8.39 9.68 2.79
N PRO A 107 9.25 9.35 3.76
CA PRO A 107 8.84 9.11 5.13
C PRO A 107 8.08 10.30 5.69
N ILE A 108 6.96 10.05 6.38
CA ILE A 108 6.20 11.12 7.03
C ILE A 108 6.88 11.43 8.36
N ARG A 109 7.56 12.56 8.45
CA ARG A 109 8.36 12.93 9.63
C ARG A 109 7.74 14.12 10.35
N PHE A 110 7.23 13.89 11.56
CA PHE A 110 6.83 14.95 12.48
C PHE A 110 8.03 15.31 13.38
N PRO A 111 8.62 16.51 13.25
CA PRO A 111 9.82 16.88 13.99
C PRO A 111 9.60 16.91 15.51
N ALA A 112 10.60 16.51 16.29
CA ALA A 112 10.57 16.46 17.75
C ALA A 112 10.12 17.78 18.40
N SER A 113 10.53 18.91 17.82
CA SER A 113 10.13 20.25 18.30
C SER A 113 8.63 20.49 18.15
N GLU A 114 8.00 20.03 17.08
CA GLU A 114 6.57 20.17 16.81
C GLU A 114 5.74 19.13 17.57
N VAL A 115 6.28 17.91 17.70
CA VAL A 115 5.72 16.85 18.57
C VAL A 115 5.65 17.34 20.01
N ALA A 116 6.71 17.98 20.53
CA ALA A 116 6.74 18.57 21.87
C ALA A 116 5.76 19.75 22.04
N GLN A 117 5.44 20.48 20.97
CA GLN A 117 4.41 21.51 20.95
C GLN A 117 2.99 20.95 20.85
N GLY A 118 2.84 19.65 20.56
CA GLY A 118 1.56 18.95 20.53
C GLY A 118 0.85 18.99 19.17
N SER A 119 1.44 19.55 18.11
CA SER A 119 0.83 19.55 16.78
C SER A 119 1.88 19.67 15.68
N SER A 120 1.73 18.88 14.62
CA SER A 120 2.57 18.94 13.42
C SER A 120 1.75 18.58 12.18
N SER A 121 2.11 19.14 11.02
CA SER A 121 1.45 18.84 9.74
C SER A 121 2.49 18.72 8.63
N VAL A 122 2.44 17.62 7.89
CA VAL A 122 3.40 17.27 6.85
C VAL A 122 2.63 16.93 5.57
N GLU A 123 3.14 17.34 4.42
CA GLU A 123 2.67 16.89 3.11
C GLU A 123 3.84 16.21 2.39
N VAL A 124 3.62 15.00 1.89
CA VAL A 124 4.61 14.24 1.12
C VAL A 124 4.05 13.85 -0.25
N PRO A 125 4.90 13.78 -1.30
CA PRO A 125 4.47 13.29 -2.61
C PRO A 125 4.08 11.81 -2.53
N ALA A 126 3.17 11.40 -3.42
CA ALA A 126 2.70 10.03 -3.55
C ALA A 126 2.44 9.65 -5.02
N VAL A 127 2.34 8.35 -5.30
CA VAL A 127 1.91 7.83 -6.62
C VAL A 127 0.42 7.53 -6.64
N PRO A 128 -0.25 7.55 -7.81
CA PRO A 128 0.30 7.86 -9.14
C PRO A 128 0.47 9.35 -9.42
N VAL A 129 1.47 9.67 -10.25
CA VAL A 129 1.60 10.92 -10.97
C VAL A 129 0.72 10.87 -12.21
N ARG A 130 -0.30 11.74 -12.23
CA ARG A 130 -1.25 11.84 -13.33
C ARG A 130 -1.00 13.09 -14.16
N HIS A 131 -1.64 13.18 -15.31
CA HIS A 131 -1.52 14.33 -16.19
C HIS A 131 -2.87 15.05 -16.32
N ASP A 132 -2.84 16.39 -16.31
CA ASP A 132 -4.01 17.19 -16.66
C ASP A 132 -4.18 17.33 -18.18
N ALA A 133 -5.23 18.05 -18.62
CA ALA A 133 -5.55 18.24 -20.03
C ALA A 133 -4.43 18.97 -20.80
N GLU A 134 -3.60 19.75 -20.11
CA GLU A 134 -2.43 20.42 -20.68
C GLU A 134 -1.17 19.55 -20.65
N GLY A 135 -1.28 18.31 -20.18
CA GLY A 135 -0.16 17.37 -20.06
C GLY A 135 0.77 17.67 -18.89
N ARG A 136 0.37 18.50 -17.93
CA ARG A 136 1.19 18.80 -16.74
C ARG A 136 1.04 17.72 -15.69
N GLU A 137 2.14 17.42 -15.02
CA GLU A 137 2.17 16.42 -13.97
C GLU A 137 1.46 16.89 -12.71
N ARG A 138 0.65 16.00 -12.16
CA ARG A 138 -0.17 16.18 -10.95
C ARG A 138 0.05 14.94 -10.07
N PRO A 139 1.07 14.94 -9.20
CA PRO A 139 1.30 13.83 -8.28
C PRO A 139 0.12 13.66 -7.32
N ALA A 140 -0.10 12.42 -6.90
CA ALA A 140 -0.88 12.18 -5.70
C ALA A 140 -0.14 12.75 -4.49
N LYS A 141 -0.86 12.97 -3.40
CA LYS A 141 -0.28 13.52 -2.17
C LYS A 141 -0.89 12.92 -0.94
N LEU A 142 -0.06 12.83 0.10
CA LEU A 142 -0.46 12.42 1.43
C LEU A 142 -0.21 13.57 2.40
N ILE A 143 -1.29 14.03 3.02
CA ILE A 143 -1.22 15.02 4.10
C ILE A 143 -1.40 14.28 5.41
N ALA A 144 -0.41 14.42 6.29
CA ALA A 144 -0.39 13.81 7.60
C ALA A 144 -0.45 14.89 8.69
N ARG A 145 -1.24 14.66 9.74
CA ARG A 145 -1.37 15.58 10.87
C ARG A 145 -1.22 14.85 12.19
N TYR A 146 -0.25 15.27 12.98
CA TYR A 146 -0.07 14.84 14.36
C TYR A 146 -0.81 15.77 15.31
N THR A 147 -1.46 15.21 16.32
CA THR A 147 -2.07 15.96 17.42
C THR A 147 -1.82 15.22 18.73
N GLY A 148 -1.02 15.84 19.60
CA GLY A 148 -0.79 15.38 20.96
C GLY A 148 -2.04 15.54 21.82
N ARG A 149 -2.20 14.61 22.76
CA ARG A 149 -3.31 14.52 23.72
C ARG A 149 -2.75 14.16 25.09
N ALA A 150 -3.56 14.34 26.13
CA ALA A 150 -3.17 13.95 27.49
C ALA A 150 -2.87 12.44 27.62
N ASP A 151 -3.50 11.61 26.80
CA ASP A 151 -3.42 10.15 26.79
C ASP A 151 -2.60 9.57 25.61
N GLY A 152 -1.83 10.40 24.92
CA GLY A 152 -0.99 9.99 23.79
C GLY A 152 -1.15 10.91 22.59
N TYR A 153 -1.36 10.36 21.39
CA TYR A 153 -1.50 11.15 20.17
C TYR A 153 -2.45 10.54 19.16
N VAL A 154 -2.82 11.35 18.18
CA VAL A 154 -3.53 10.90 16.97
C VAL A 154 -2.81 11.40 15.73
N ILE A 155 -2.58 10.50 14.79
CA ILE A 155 -2.04 10.80 13.47
C ILE A 155 -3.16 10.60 12.45
N ARG A 156 -3.51 11.67 11.73
CA ARG A 156 -4.48 11.63 10.64
C ARG A 156 -3.77 11.62 9.30
N LEU A 157 -4.08 10.65 8.46
CA LEU A 157 -3.51 10.44 7.13
C LEU A 157 -4.59 10.72 6.09
N THR A 158 -4.30 11.60 5.13
CA THR A 158 -5.26 11.99 4.08
C THR A 158 -4.58 11.87 2.71
N TYR A 159 -4.89 10.78 2.02
CA TYR A 159 -4.35 10.47 0.69
C TYR A 159 -5.32 10.93 -0.40
N SER A 160 -4.81 11.71 -1.35
CA SER A 160 -5.59 12.23 -2.47
C SER A 160 -4.88 12.02 -3.80
N ARG A 161 -5.66 11.76 -4.85
CA ARG A 161 -5.19 11.57 -6.22
C ARG A 161 -5.80 12.63 -7.12
N PHE A 162 -5.07 13.08 -8.12
CA PHE A 162 -5.63 13.98 -9.13
C PHE A 162 -6.62 13.23 -10.02
N SER A 163 -7.76 13.85 -10.34
CA SER A 163 -8.77 13.35 -11.27
C SER A 163 -8.61 14.09 -12.60
N PRO A 164 -8.10 13.45 -13.67
CA PRO A 164 -8.06 14.08 -14.99
C PRO A 164 -9.45 14.46 -15.51
N THR A 165 -10.47 13.64 -15.22
CA THR A 165 -11.84 13.88 -15.69
C THR A 165 -12.49 15.11 -15.02
N LYS A 166 -12.22 15.33 -13.73
CA LYS A 166 -12.77 16.46 -12.95
C LYS A 166 -11.81 17.65 -12.83
N ASN A 167 -10.55 17.47 -13.25
CA ASN A 167 -9.46 18.43 -13.12
C ASN A 167 -9.24 18.94 -11.68
N ILE A 168 -9.42 18.07 -10.68
CA ILE A 168 -9.25 18.39 -9.25
C ILE A 168 -8.57 17.22 -8.50
N SER A 169 -7.98 17.48 -7.33
CA SER A 169 -7.55 16.39 -6.43
C SER A 169 -8.74 15.87 -5.63
N VAL A 170 -8.94 14.56 -5.65
CA VAL A 170 -10.05 13.86 -4.99
C VAL A 170 -9.51 13.05 -3.81
N LEU A 171 -10.20 13.09 -2.68
CA LEU A 171 -9.92 12.25 -1.52
C LEU A 171 -10.05 10.78 -1.91
N SER A 172 -8.99 10.00 -1.70
CA SER A 172 -8.98 8.57 -1.98
C SER A 172 -9.10 7.75 -0.71
N ARG A 173 -8.29 8.06 0.31
CA ARG A 173 -8.31 7.37 1.61
C ARG A 173 -8.06 8.35 2.75
N HIS A 174 -8.66 8.07 3.90
CA HIS A 174 -8.46 8.82 5.12
C HIS A 174 -8.39 7.86 6.29
N PHE A 175 -7.39 8.03 7.15
CA PHE A 175 -7.23 7.24 8.37
C PHE A 175 -6.87 8.11 9.57
N SER A 176 -7.25 7.67 10.77
CA SER A 176 -7.02 8.32 12.06
C SER A 176 -6.43 7.33 13.08
N LEU A 177 -5.12 7.20 13.06
CA LEU A 177 -4.34 6.30 13.90
C LEU A 177 -4.19 6.88 15.31
N ARG A 178 -4.68 6.17 16.33
CA ARG A 178 -4.53 6.56 17.74
C ARG A 178 -3.37 5.78 18.35
N SER A 179 -2.53 6.44 19.14
CA SER A 179 -1.40 5.78 19.83
C SER A 179 -1.82 4.64 20.77
N SER A 180 -3.08 4.64 21.23
CA SER A 180 -3.65 3.58 22.06
C SER A 180 -4.22 2.39 21.27
N ALA A 181 -4.40 2.52 19.96
CA ALA A 181 -4.94 1.47 19.08
C ALA A 181 -3.79 0.67 18.45
N VAL A 182 -3.03 -0.04 19.28
CA VAL A 182 -1.89 -0.86 18.83
C VAL A 182 -2.40 -2.13 18.15
N PHE A 183 -1.90 -2.39 16.95
CA PHE A 183 -2.21 -3.58 16.17
C PHE A 183 -1.56 -4.82 16.78
N VAL A 184 -2.35 -5.89 16.94
CA VAL A 184 -1.87 -7.23 17.33
C VAL A 184 -2.31 -8.23 16.28
N TYR A 185 -1.34 -8.81 15.55
CA TYR A 185 -1.63 -9.67 14.40
C TYR A 185 -2.48 -10.89 14.78
N ASP A 186 -2.16 -11.59 15.86
CA ASP A 186 -2.90 -12.80 16.26
C ASP A 186 -4.36 -12.50 16.64
N GLU A 187 -4.63 -11.30 17.17
CA GLU A 187 -6.00 -10.87 17.47
C GLU A 187 -6.75 -10.51 16.20
N PHE A 188 -6.10 -9.79 15.30
CA PHE A 188 -6.64 -9.45 13.99
C PHE A 188 -6.96 -10.72 13.18
N ALA A 189 -6.01 -11.65 13.12
CA ALA A 189 -6.02 -12.89 12.36
C ALA A 189 -7.00 -13.95 12.91
N ARG A 190 -7.65 -13.71 14.06
CA ARG A 190 -8.47 -14.71 14.75
C ARG A 190 -9.68 -15.19 13.93
N ASP A 191 -10.27 -14.31 13.12
CA ASP A 191 -11.41 -14.63 12.25
C ASP A 191 -11.19 -14.10 10.82
N MET A 192 -10.30 -14.78 10.09
CA MET A 192 -10.02 -14.44 8.69
C MET A 192 -11.20 -14.60 7.76
N THR A 193 -12.07 -15.56 8.02
CA THR A 193 -13.28 -15.70 7.21
C THR A 193 -14.15 -14.45 7.30
N ALA A 194 -14.37 -13.89 8.50
CA ALA A 194 -15.15 -12.66 8.65
C ALA A 194 -14.46 -11.43 8.01
N LEU A 195 -13.14 -11.32 8.12
CA LEU A 195 -12.42 -10.20 7.48
C LEU A 195 -12.44 -10.28 5.95
N LEU A 196 -12.29 -11.49 5.39
CA LEU A 196 -12.26 -11.73 3.95
C LEU A 196 -13.65 -11.69 3.31
N THR A 197 -14.72 -11.80 4.11
CA THR A 197 -16.12 -11.69 3.63
C THR A 197 -16.77 -10.37 4.06
N HIS A 198 -15.98 -9.41 4.54
CA HIS A 198 -16.47 -8.12 5.00
C HIS A 198 -17.19 -7.35 3.88
N PRO A 199 -18.32 -6.65 4.13
CA PRO A 199 -19.09 -5.97 3.08
C PRO A 199 -18.33 -4.91 2.27
N GLU A 200 -17.28 -4.32 2.84
CA GLU A 200 -16.39 -3.39 2.13
C GLU A 200 -15.47 -4.07 1.10
N GLN A 201 -15.43 -5.41 1.08
CA GLN A 201 -14.66 -6.19 0.13
C GLN A 201 -15.46 -6.36 -1.16
N THR A 202 -15.46 -5.32 -2.00
CA THR A 202 -16.26 -5.27 -3.24
C THR A 202 -15.54 -5.81 -4.47
N SER A 203 -14.24 -6.11 -4.35
CA SER A 203 -13.38 -6.59 -5.44
C SER A 203 -12.16 -7.33 -4.87
N VAL A 204 -11.50 -8.17 -5.66
CA VAL A 204 -10.11 -8.59 -5.42
C VAL A 204 -9.19 -7.93 -6.45
N SER A 205 -7.99 -7.54 -6.06
CA SER A 205 -7.07 -6.81 -6.95
C SER A 205 -5.60 -7.03 -6.64
N VAL A 206 -4.78 -6.84 -7.67
CA VAL A 206 -3.31 -6.72 -7.59
C VAL A 206 -2.93 -5.36 -8.18
N ARG A 207 -2.20 -4.55 -7.41
CA ARG A 207 -1.73 -3.22 -7.80
C ARG A 207 -0.22 -3.14 -7.63
N ALA A 208 0.45 -2.81 -8.73
CA ALA A 208 1.89 -2.58 -8.76
C ALA A 208 2.22 -1.11 -8.96
N VAL A 209 3.34 -0.67 -8.40
CA VAL A 209 3.98 0.61 -8.71
C VAL A 209 5.01 0.37 -9.81
N SER A 210 5.17 1.33 -10.72
CA SER A 210 6.21 1.25 -11.76
C SER A 210 7.61 1.41 -11.16
N PRO A 211 8.66 0.83 -11.77
CA PRO A 211 10.03 0.91 -11.23
C PRO A 211 10.58 2.32 -11.03
N ASP A 212 10.05 3.31 -11.76
CA ASP A 212 10.41 4.72 -11.63
C ASP A 212 9.66 5.46 -10.50
N LEU A 213 8.79 4.76 -9.75
CA LEU A 213 7.96 5.31 -8.69
C LEU A 213 7.08 6.48 -9.16
N ARG A 214 6.55 6.41 -10.39
CA ARG A 214 5.67 7.46 -10.93
C ARG A 214 4.25 6.99 -11.15
N THR A 215 4.06 5.76 -11.61
CA THR A 215 2.75 5.28 -12.05
C THR A 215 2.34 4.02 -11.31
N THR A 216 1.06 3.68 -11.43
CA THR A 216 0.52 2.42 -10.93
C THR A 216 -0.23 1.71 -12.03
N ALA A 217 -0.19 0.39 -12.02
CA ALA A 217 -1.08 -0.46 -12.81
C ALA A 217 -1.82 -1.39 -11.85
N GLU A 218 -3.11 -1.60 -12.07
CA GLU A 218 -3.92 -2.46 -11.21
C GLU A 218 -4.83 -3.36 -12.05
N ALA A 219 -4.85 -4.65 -11.73
CA ALA A 219 -5.86 -5.59 -12.19
C ALA A 219 -6.88 -5.81 -11.08
N VAL A 220 -8.16 -5.66 -11.40
CA VAL A 220 -9.29 -5.71 -10.46
C VAL A 220 -10.33 -6.69 -10.98
N LEU A 221 -10.83 -7.55 -10.11
CA LEU A 221 -11.97 -8.41 -10.35
C LEU A 221 -13.09 -8.02 -9.37
N PRO A 222 -14.13 -7.30 -9.81
CA PRO A 222 -15.29 -6.95 -8.98
C PRO A 222 -16.04 -8.18 -8.50
N LEU A 223 -16.47 -8.20 -7.23
CA LEU A 223 -17.17 -9.32 -6.60
C LEU A 223 -18.71 -9.18 -6.61
N HIS A 224 -19.25 -8.07 -7.11
CA HIS A 224 -20.70 -7.92 -7.23
C HIS A 224 -21.33 -9.07 -8.05
N GLY A 225 -22.48 -9.56 -7.60
CA GLY A 225 -23.18 -10.70 -8.20
C GLY A 225 -22.48 -12.05 -8.01
N PHE A 226 -21.54 -12.19 -7.07
CA PHE A 226 -20.75 -13.41 -6.90
C PHE A 226 -21.58 -14.70 -6.75
N ALA A 227 -22.78 -14.63 -6.16
CA ALA A 227 -23.61 -15.80 -5.92
C ALA A 227 -24.29 -16.35 -7.20
N GLU A 228 -24.39 -15.53 -8.25
CA GLU A 228 -25.21 -15.81 -9.44
C GLU A 228 -24.38 -15.98 -10.73
N ARG A 229 -23.05 -15.88 -10.65
CA ARG A 229 -22.17 -15.93 -11.82
C ARG A 229 -20.89 -16.70 -11.56
N ASP A 230 -20.30 -17.23 -12.63
CA ASP A 230 -18.92 -17.71 -12.60
C ASP A 230 -17.96 -16.58 -12.99
N PHE A 231 -16.80 -16.55 -12.35
CA PHE A 231 -15.73 -15.61 -12.69
C PHE A 231 -14.81 -16.17 -13.78
N ALA A 232 -14.51 -15.33 -14.77
CA ALA A 232 -13.62 -15.61 -15.89
C ALA A 232 -12.63 -14.46 -16.13
N ALA A 233 -11.62 -14.69 -16.97
CA ALA A 233 -10.63 -13.67 -17.34
C ALA A 233 -11.27 -12.43 -17.99
N GLY A 234 -12.40 -12.64 -18.67
CA GLY A 234 -13.22 -11.57 -19.23
C GLY A 234 -13.97 -10.73 -18.19
N ASP A 235 -13.87 -10.99 -16.89
CA ASP A 235 -14.46 -10.14 -15.84
C ASP A 235 -13.45 -9.17 -15.22
N ILE A 236 -12.18 -9.25 -15.63
CA ILE A 236 -11.10 -8.46 -15.07
C ILE A 236 -11.09 -7.09 -15.72
N TRP A 237 -11.01 -6.07 -14.88
CA TRP A 237 -10.82 -4.68 -15.25
C TRP A 237 -9.40 -4.25 -14.92
N LEU A 238 -8.84 -3.36 -15.75
CA LEU A 238 -7.54 -2.77 -15.54
C LEU A 238 -7.68 -1.29 -15.25
N ARG A 239 -6.93 -0.78 -14.28
CA ARG A 239 -6.80 0.64 -14.00
C ARG A 239 -5.42 1.13 -14.44
N THR A 240 -5.43 2.16 -15.29
CA THR A 240 -4.21 2.84 -15.74
C THR A 240 -3.65 3.77 -14.64
N GLY A 241 -2.39 4.19 -14.77
CA GLY A 241 -1.81 5.22 -13.89
C GLY A 241 -2.59 6.54 -13.88
N ASN A 242 -3.19 6.90 -15.01
CA ASN A 242 -4.05 8.10 -15.14
C ASN A 242 -5.46 7.92 -14.59
N GLY A 243 -5.82 6.73 -14.07
CA GLY A 243 -7.13 6.49 -13.44
C GLY A 243 -8.23 6.06 -14.40
N ALA A 244 -7.93 5.89 -15.70
CA ALA A 244 -8.88 5.32 -16.64
C ALA A 244 -9.07 3.82 -16.38
N MET A 245 -10.33 3.37 -16.48
CA MET A 245 -10.74 1.97 -16.34
C MET A 245 -10.93 1.34 -17.71
N LEU A 246 -10.27 0.21 -17.94
CA LEU A 246 -10.30 -0.53 -19.19
C LEU A 246 -10.76 -1.96 -18.92
N HIS A 247 -11.55 -2.52 -19.83
CA HIS A 247 -11.85 -3.95 -19.74
C HIS A 247 -10.58 -4.73 -20.08
N GLY A 248 -10.29 -5.82 -19.35
CA GLY A 248 -9.03 -6.56 -19.50
C GLY A 248 -8.83 -7.19 -20.88
N SER A 249 -9.91 -7.37 -21.64
CA SER A 249 -9.92 -7.85 -23.03
C SER A 249 -9.84 -6.73 -24.08
N ASP A 250 -9.86 -5.46 -23.69
CA ASP A 250 -9.80 -4.34 -24.64
C ASP A 250 -8.40 -4.26 -25.25
N GLY A 251 -8.31 -3.93 -26.54
CA GLY A 251 -7.00 -3.75 -27.20
C GLY A 251 -6.13 -2.66 -26.52
N LYS A 252 -6.76 -1.67 -25.89
CA LYS A 252 -6.08 -0.60 -25.14
C LYS A 252 -5.53 -1.08 -23.78
N ALA A 253 -6.02 -2.19 -23.25
CA ALA A 253 -5.55 -2.77 -21.97
C ALA A 253 -4.18 -3.45 -22.09
N ALA A 254 -3.71 -3.74 -23.31
CA ALA A 254 -2.42 -4.40 -23.55
C ALA A 254 -1.24 -3.69 -22.89
N ASP A 255 -1.23 -2.36 -22.87
CA ASP A 255 -0.15 -1.61 -22.23
C ASP A 255 -0.19 -1.67 -20.70
N VAL A 256 -1.39 -1.77 -20.11
CA VAL A 256 -1.54 -1.92 -18.65
C VAL A 256 -1.14 -3.33 -18.22
N TRP A 257 -1.51 -4.35 -19.00
CA TRP A 257 -1.02 -5.71 -18.78
C TRP A 257 0.50 -5.75 -18.84
N ARG A 258 1.12 -5.21 -19.88
CA ARG A 258 2.57 -5.16 -20.01
C ARG A 258 3.26 -4.49 -18.82
N GLN A 259 2.67 -3.44 -18.27
CA GLN A 259 3.17 -2.78 -17.06
C GLN A 259 3.10 -3.71 -15.84
N LEU A 260 1.96 -4.37 -15.62
CA LEU A 260 1.82 -5.39 -14.56
C LEU A 260 2.82 -6.53 -14.75
N GLU A 261 2.97 -7.06 -15.96
CA GLU A 261 3.89 -8.15 -16.24
C GLU A 261 5.34 -7.74 -16.00
N THR A 262 5.71 -6.50 -16.34
CA THR A 262 7.03 -5.94 -16.08
C THR A 262 7.29 -5.77 -14.58
N SER A 263 6.36 -5.15 -13.86
CA SER A 263 6.52 -4.89 -12.42
C SER A 263 6.49 -6.18 -11.59
N LEU A 264 5.67 -7.15 -11.97
CA LEU A 264 5.48 -8.40 -11.22
C LEU A 264 6.38 -9.53 -11.72
N SER A 265 7.01 -9.39 -12.90
CA SER A 265 7.72 -10.49 -13.58
C SER A 265 6.86 -11.75 -13.71
N LEU A 266 5.57 -11.58 -14.01
CA LEU A 266 4.55 -12.62 -14.17
C LEU A 266 3.75 -12.35 -15.43
N ASP A 267 3.23 -13.37 -16.09
CA ASP A 267 2.35 -13.16 -17.24
C ASP A 267 0.91 -12.79 -16.82
N ALA A 268 0.16 -12.16 -17.73
CA ALA A 268 -1.23 -11.75 -17.50
C ALA A 268 -2.15 -12.92 -17.14
N ALA A 269 -1.88 -14.12 -17.65
CA ALA A 269 -2.65 -15.32 -17.36
C ALA A 269 -2.53 -15.72 -15.89
N THR A 270 -1.30 -15.75 -15.36
CA THR A 270 -1.02 -16.06 -13.95
C THR A 270 -1.69 -15.05 -13.01
N ILE A 271 -1.64 -13.76 -13.34
CA ILE A 271 -2.30 -12.71 -12.56
C ILE A 271 -3.82 -12.92 -12.59
N SER A 272 -4.37 -13.22 -13.76
CA SER A 272 -5.81 -13.44 -13.95
C SER A 272 -6.31 -14.67 -13.17
N ASP A 273 -5.61 -15.80 -13.30
CA ASP A 273 -5.94 -17.04 -12.59
C ASP A 273 -5.88 -16.87 -11.08
N HIS A 274 -4.92 -16.08 -10.59
CA HIS A 274 -4.84 -15.73 -9.18
C HIS A 274 -6.08 -14.97 -8.69
N LEU A 275 -6.51 -13.93 -9.42
CA LEU A 275 -7.71 -13.16 -9.07
C LEU A 275 -8.98 -14.02 -9.14
N ILE A 276 -9.15 -14.81 -10.20
CA ILE A 276 -10.29 -15.71 -10.38
C ILE A 276 -10.33 -16.76 -9.27
N GLY A 277 -9.18 -17.34 -8.92
CA GLY A 277 -9.07 -18.29 -7.82
C GLY A 277 -9.52 -17.70 -6.49
N ALA A 278 -9.10 -16.47 -6.18
CA ALA A 278 -9.54 -15.77 -4.98
C ALA A 278 -11.03 -15.47 -4.98
N ALA A 279 -11.60 -15.04 -6.11
CA ALA A 279 -13.03 -14.81 -6.24
C ALA A 279 -13.85 -16.11 -6.08
N ARG A 280 -13.34 -17.24 -6.58
CA ARG A 280 -13.96 -18.57 -6.35
C ARG A 280 -13.87 -19.01 -4.90
N ILE A 281 -12.79 -18.67 -4.20
CA ILE A 281 -12.67 -18.90 -2.75
C ILE A 281 -13.71 -18.04 -2.02
N TYR A 282 -13.81 -16.76 -2.36
CA TYR A 282 -14.84 -15.86 -1.82
C TYR A 282 -16.25 -16.44 -2.01
N GLN A 283 -16.60 -16.93 -3.20
CA GLN A 283 -17.90 -17.54 -3.48
C GLN A 283 -18.26 -18.69 -2.55
N ARG A 284 -17.28 -19.51 -2.13
CA ARG A 284 -17.51 -20.64 -1.23
C ARG A 284 -17.69 -20.21 0.22
N MET A 285 -17.11 -19.07 0.61
CA MET A 285 -17.06 -18.60 1.99
C MET A 285 -18.17 -17.60 2.31
N ALA A 286 -18.49 -16.73 1.36
CA ALA A 286 -19.45 -15.66 1.55
C ALA A 286 -20.88 -16.20 1.62
N ASP A 287 -21.70 -15.59 2.48
CA ASP A 287 -23.12 -15.87 2.57
C ASP A 287 -23.80 -15.48 1.24
N PRO A 288 -24.36 -16.43 0.46
CA PRO A 288 -24.90 -16.16 -0.86
C PRO A 288 -26.15 -15.27 -0.83
N SER A 289 -26.76 -15.06 0.34
CA SER A 289 -27.88 -14.12 0.50
C SER A 289 -27.44 -12.66 0.66
N ARG A 290 -26.14 -12.41 0.85
CA ARG A 290 -25.60 -11.06 0.98
C ARG A 290 -25.34 -10.45 -0.38
N ASP A 291 -25.81 -9.22 -0.56
CA ASP A 291 -25.40 -8.40 -1.69
C ASP A 291 -24.07 -7.72 -1.40
N VAL A 292 -23.17 -7.75 -2.39
CA VAL A 292 -21.88 -7.07 -2.35
C VAL A 292 -22.01 -5.81 -3.18
N ALA A 293 -21.72 -4.65 -2.59
CA ALA A 293 -21.82 -3.39 -3.31
C ALA A 293 -20.97 -3.38 -4.60
N SER A 294 -21.47 -2.70 -5.64
CA SER A 294 -20.75 -2.55 -6.90
C SER A 294 -19.42 -1.83 -6.69
N TYR A 295 -18.38 -2.34 -7.33
CA TYR A 295 -17.09 -1.66 -7.40
C TYR A 295 -17.18 -0.49 -8.41
N PRO A 296 -16.70 0.72 -8.07
CA PRO A 296 -16.69 1.84 -9.01
C PRO A 296 -15.77 1.56 -10.21
N LEU A 297 -16.35 1.50 -11.40
CA LEU A 297 -15.65 1.26 -12.68
C LEU A 297 -15.57 2.53 -13.56
N ASP A 298 -15.97 3.69 -13.03
CA ASP A 298 -15.86 4.96 -13.72
C ASP A 298 -14.40 5.44 -13.77
N ASP A 299 -14.06 6.17 -14.83
CA ASP A 299 -12.79 6.89 -14.92
C ASP A 299 -12.66 7.91 -13.77
N GLU A 300 -11.48 7.96 -13.17
CA GLU A 300 -11.22 8.83 -12.03
C GLU A 300 -10.93 10.28 -12.37
#